data_AF-A0A7J2TIX3-F1
#
_entry.id   AF-A0A7J2TIX3-F1
#
_cell.length_a   1.000
_cell.length_b   1.000
_cell.length_c   1.000
_cell.angle_alpha   90.00
_cell.angle_beta   90.00
_cell.angle_gamma   90.00
#
_symmetry.space_group_name_H-M   'P 1'
#
loop_
_entity.id
_entity.type
_entity.pdbx_description
1 polymer ?
#
loop_
_entity_poly.entity_id
_entity_poly.type
_entity_poly.pdbx_seq_one_letter_code
_entity_poly.pdbx_strand_id
1 'polypeptide(L)'
;MILLLLAILSVNSAFQGEVVNITLSEPATVYLDSCMFFKHSLNSSEDLTAGTHEIVISYACEGYKAIVVRGLQEEKLTLEVKRLENLSEEILKMQKRLIMLEKENEILKSRVSYLQSLVEIINSINVDLYDRIRVLTETNMNLSKELDLAKSDLQNCSKNLSLMNQMMIELQKRVSDLEKMNHGLEDELNQAKEFLKNSMFYSELFKNISLLLIALLVGMLLAFIRRY
;
A
#
# COMPACT_ATOMS: atom_id res chain seq x y z
N MET A 1 72.83 2.54 -25.61
CA MET A 1 71.91 1.92 -24.64
C MET A 1 72.01 2.70 -23.35
N ILE A 2 71.01 3.51 -23.04
CA ILE A 2 70.90 4.20 -21.75
C ILE A 2 70.30 3.15 -20.80
N LEU A 3 71.05 2.71 -19.79
CA LEU A 3 70.49 1.92 -18.69
C LEU A 3 69.47 2.81 -17.98
N LEU A 4 68.17 2.60 -18.23
CA LEU A 4 67.13 3.19 -17.38
C LEU A 4 67.22 2.51 -16.01
N LEU A 5 67.40 3.30 -14.94
CA LEU A 5 67.22 2.80 -13.58
C LEU A 5 65.77 2.32 -13.40
N LEU A 6 65.61 1.12 -12.84
CA LEU A 6 64.32 0.51 -12.58
C LEU A 6 63.62 1.23 -11.41
N ALA A 7 64.40 1.66 -10.42
CA ALA A 7 63.92 2.34 -9.23
C ALA A 7 64.88 3.40 -8.69
N ILE A 8 64.32 4.45 -8.08
CA ILE A 8 65.08 5.54 -7.45
C ILE A 8 64.53 5.82 -6.05
N LEU A 9 65.41 5.90 -5.05
CA LEU A 9 65.06 6.40 -3.71
C LEU A 9 65.18 7.92 -3.67
N SER A 10 64.26 8.56 -2.95
CA SER A 10 64.31 10.01 -2.74
C SER A 10 65.51 10.46 -1.91
N VAL A 11 66.04 9.58 -1.05
CA VAL A 11 67.18 9.84 -0.16
C VAL A 11 68.04 8.58 -0.01
N ASN A 12 69.35 8.77 0.19
CA ASN A 12 70.31 7.69 0.45
C ASN A 12 70.53 7.42 1.95
N SER A 13 70.03 8.31 2.81
CA SER A 13 70.02 8.14 4.25
C SER A 13 68.73 8.68 4.85
N ALA A 14 68.20 8.02 5.87
CA ALA A 14 66.99 8.43 6.58
C ALA A 14 67.10 8.10 8.07
N PHE A 15 66.32 8.78 8.91
CA PHE A 15 66.25 8.48 10.34
C PHE A 15 65.20 7.41 10.66
N GLN A 16 65.37 6.73 11.79
CA GLN A 16 64.35 5.89 12.39
C GLN A 16 63.00 6.62 12.51
N GLY A 17 61.92 6.00 12.03
CA GLY A 17 60.56 6.57 12.05
C GLY A 17 60.21 7.45 10.85
N GLU A 18 61.14 7.70 9.93
CA GLU A 18 60.88 8.51 8.73
C GLU A 18 60.19 7.72 7.62
N VAL A 19 59.60 8.48 6.68
CA VAL A 19 59.01 7.97 5.45
C VAL A 19 59.93 8.33 4.29
N VAL A 20 60.31 7.32 3.50
CA VAL A 20 61.15 7.44 2.31
C VAL A 20 60.35 7.07 1.08
N ASN A 21 60.54 7.81 0.00
CA ASN A 21 59.83 7.57 -1.24
C ASN A 21 60.70 6.73 -2.18
N ILE A 22 60.13 5.65 -2.70
CA ILE A 22 60.69 4.90 -3.83
C ILE A 22 59.87 5.23 -5.08
N THR A 23 60.55 5.60 -6.16
CA THR A 23 59.91 5.83 -7.46
C THR A 23 60.30 4.71 -8.41
N LEU A 24 59.30 4.02 -8.94
CA LEU A 24 59.45 2.93 -9.89
C LEU A 24 59.15 3.41 -11.31
N SER A 25 60.05 3.12 -12.25
CA SER A 25 59.87 3.47 -13.67
C SER A 25 58.91 2.49 -14.38
N GLU A 26 58.83 1.25 -13.90
CA GLU A 26 57.99 0.17 -14.42
C GLU A 26 57.38 -0.62 -13.26
N PRO A 27 56.29 -1.39 -13.47
CA PRO A 27 55.73 -2.27 -12.44
C PRO A 27 56.76 -3.32 -11.98
N ALA A 28 56.94 -3.46 -10.67
CA ALA A 28 57.92 -4.37 -10.09
C ALA A 28 57.51 -4.85 -8.70
N THR A 29 57.97 -6.05 -8.32
CA THR A 29 57.83 -6.55 -6.96
C THR A 29 58.95 -5.96 -6.10
N VAL A 30 58.60 -5.25 -5.04
CA VAL A 30 59.57 -4.65 -4.13
C VAL A 30 59.61 -5.45 -2.83
N TYR A 31 60.81 -5.76 -2.37
CA TYR A 31 61.10 -6.43 -1.10
C TYR A 31 61.90 -5.48 -0.22
N LEU A 32 61.30 -5.13 0.91
CA LEU A 32 61.89 -4.30 1.95
C LEU A 32 62.52 -5.19 3.03
N ASP A 33 63.50 -4.67 3.75
CA ASP A 33 64.03 -5.35 4.94
C ASP A 33 62.94 -5.47 6.02
N SER A 34 63.07 -6.41 6.96
CA SER A 34 62.02 -6.81 7.91
C SER A 34 61.54 -5.69 8.85
N CYS A 35 62.27 -4.59 8.91
CA CYS A 35 61.98 -3.43 9.75
C CYS A 35 61.37 -2.26 8.95
N MET A 36 61.12 -2.43 7.64
CA MET A 36 60.50 -1.45 6.74
C MET A 36 59.19 -2.00 6.17
N PHE A 37 58.23 -1.11 5.89
CA PHE A 37 56.94 -1.49 5.34
C PHE A 37 56.33 -0.38 4.48
N PHE A 38 55.49 -0.74 3.52
CA PHE A 38 54.74 0.25 2.75
C PHE A 38 53.67 0.92 3.61
N LYS A 39 53.52 2.23 3.48
CA LYS A 39 52.64 3.03 4.34
C LYS A 39 51.16 2.64 4.21
N HIS A 40 50.72 2.24 3.02
CA HIS A 40 49.31 1.92 2.76
C HIS A 40 48.92 0.50 3.15
N SER A 41 49.82 -0.47 2.99
CA SER A 41 49.53 -1.88 3.23
C SER A 41 50.14 -2.43 4.52
N LEU A 42 51.14 -1.75 5.09
CA LEU A 42 51.96 -2.20 6.20
C LEU A 42 52.70 -3.52 5.94
N ASN A 43 52.85 -3.91 4.67
CA ASN A 43 53.59 -5.09 4.26
C ASN A 43 55.05 -4.74 3.91
N SER A 44 55.97 -5.68 4.14
CA SER A 44 57.39 -5.54 3.74
C SER A 44 57.65 -6.01 2.30
N SER A 45 56.65 -6.53 1.59
CA SER A 45 56.75 -6.89 0.18
C SER A 45 55.42 -6.71 -0.53
N GLU A 46 55.45 -6.13 -1.72
CA GLU A 46 54.26 -5.84 -2.51
C GLU A 46 54.60 -5.71 -4.01
N ASP A 47 53.65 -6.06 -4.86
CA ASP A 47 53.71 -5.80 -6.30
C ASP A 47 53.21 -4.37 -6.55
N LEU A 48 54.13 -3.49 -6.96
CA LEU A 48 53.87 -2.08 -7.10
C LEU A 48 53.82 -1.68 -8.57
N THR A 49 52.87 -0.82 -8.92
CA THR A 49 52.81 -0.20 -10.24
C THR A 49 53.89 0.87 -10.39
N ALA A 50 54.18 1.28 -11.62
CA ALA A 50 55.02 2.46 -11.86
C ALA A 50 54.46 3.69 -11.12
N GLY A 51 55.34 4.50 -10.52
CA GLY A 51 54.96 5.63 -9.67
C GLY A 51 55.75 5.71 -8.37
N THR A 52 55.37 6.66 -7.52
CA THR A 52 56.01 6.92 -6.23
C THR A 52 55.26 6.23 -5.10
N HIS A 53 55.97 5.46 -4.29
CA HIS A 53 55.42 4.72 -3.15
C HIS A 53 56.16 5.10 -1.87
N GLU A 54 55.40 5.23 -0.78
CA GLU A 54 55.92 5.62 0.53
C GLU A 54 56.30 4.39 1.37
N ILE A 55 57.56 4.32 1.78
CA ILE A 55 58.12 3.30 2.67
C ILE A 55 58.32 3.92 4.04
N VAL A 56 57.79 3.29 5.08
CA VAL A 56 57.99 3.67 6.47
C VAL A 56 59.13 2.86 7.07
N ILE A 57 60.07 3.55 7.71
CA ILE A 57 61.19 2.93 8.43
C ILE A 57 60.82 2.82 9.90
N SER A 58 60.74 1.59 10.43
CA SER A 58 60.44 1.43 11.86
C SER A 58 61.57 1.96 12.74
N TYR A 59 61.22 2.31 13.99
CA TYR A 59 62.19 2.68 15.02
C TYR A 59 63.17 1.56 15.40
N ALA A 60 62.94 0.33 14.94
CA ALA A 60 63.85 -0.80 15.13
C ALA A 60 64.88 -0.96 13.99
N CYS A 61 64.75 -0.21 12.89
CA CYS A 61 65.76 -0.23 11.82
C CYS A 61 67.00 0.57 12.20
N GLU A 62 68.18 0.02 12.00
CA GLU A 62 69.44 0.75 12.11
C GLU A 62 70.47 0.19 11.11
N GLY A 63 71.38 1.03 10.63
CA GLY A 63 72.46 0.66 9.73
C GLY A 63 72.03 0.58 8.26
N TYR A 64 72.83 -0.12 7.44
CA TYR A 64 72.57 -0.24 6.01
C TYR A 64 71.47 -1.26 5.72
N LYS A 65 70.44 -0.82 5.02
CA LYS A 65 69.24 -1.59 4.70
C LYS A 65 69.06 -1.72 3.20
N ALA A 66 68.70 -2.91 2.76
CA ALA A 66 68.54 -3.22 1.36
C ALA A 66 67.06 -3.16 0.96
N ILE A 67 66.81 -2.55 -0.19
CA ILE A 67 65.52 -2.58 -0.87
C ILE A 67 65.76 -3.27 -2.21
N VAL A 68 65.13 -4.42 -2.42
CA VAL A 68 65.31 -5.23 -3.63
C VAL A 68 64.08 -5.02 -4.51
N VAL A 69 64.29 -4.54 -5.73
CA VAL A 69 63.25 -4.32 -6.73
C VAL A 69 63.42 -5.37 -7.82
N ARG A 70 62.40 -6.20 -8.04
CA ARG A 70 62.38 -7.25 -9.06
C ARG A 70 61.37 -6.91 -10.16
N GLY A 71 61.90 -6.52 -11.31
CA GLY A 71 61.14 -6.38 -12.56
C GLY A 71 61.71 -7.30 -13.63
N LEU A 72 62.00 -6.75 -14.81
CA LEU A 72 62.76 -7.47 -15.86
C LEU A 72 64.23 -7.70 -15.48
N GLN A 73 64.76 -6.90 -14.56
CA GLN A 73 66.08 -7.02 -13.94
C GLN A 73 65.92 -6.84 -12.42
N GLU A 74 66.87 -7.38 -11.64
CA GLU A 74 66.90 -7.18 -10.19
C GLU A 74 67.82 -6.00 -9.87
N GLU A 75 67.28 -4.99 -9.17
CA GLU A 75 68.02 -3.83 -8.68
C GLU A 75 68.01 -3.81 -7.15
N LYS A 76 69.17 -3.62 -6.54
CA LYS A 76 69.33 -3.53 -5.09
C LYS A 76 69.74 -2.13 -4.69
N LEU A 77 68.83 -1.43 -4.03
CA LEU A 77 69.06 -0.10 -3.46
C LEU A 77 69.50 -0.25 -2.01
N THR A 78 70.43 0.60 -1.57
CA THR A 78 70.92 0.60 -0.18
C THR A 78 70.58 1.93 0.47
N LEU A 79 70.00 1.87 1.67
CA LEU A 79 69.59 3.02 2.47
C LEU A 79 70.31 2.97 3.82
N GLU A 80 71.01 4.04 4.18
CA GLU A 80 71.60 4.18 5.51
C GLU A 80 70.56 4.69 6.52
N VAL A 81 70.18 3.85 7.48
CA VAL A 81 69.24 4.24 8.53
C VAL A 81 70.00 4.72 9.76
N LYS A 82 69.89 6.01 10.05
CA LYS A 82 70.48 6.67 11.21
C LYS A 82 69.56 6.58 12.42
N ARG A 83 70.17 6.37 13.59
CA ARG A 83 69.45 6.33 14.86
C ARG A 83 68.89 7.71 15.20
N LEU A 84 67.65 7.75 15.70
CA LEU A 84 67.06 8.98 16.20
C LEU A 84 67.52 9.24 17.64
N GLU A 85 68.15 10.39 17.89
CA GLU A 85 68.72 10.72 19.21
C GLU A 85 67.63 10.98 20.27
N ASN A 86 66.49 11.57 19.88
CA ASN A 86 65.39 11.92 20.78
C ASN A 86 64.24 10.90 20.80
N LEU A 87 64.57 9.61 20.85
CA LEU A 87 63.59 8.52 20.83
C LEU A 87 62.52 8.66 21.93
N SER A 88 62.90 9.18 23.11
CA SER A 88 61.98 9.33 24.25
C SER A 88 60.84 10.32 23.99
N GLU A 89 61.09 11.39 23.23
CA GLU A 89 60.08 12.42 22.96
C GLU A 89 59.07 11.93 21.91
N GLU A 90 59.55 11.28 20.86
CA GLU A 90 58.68 10.67 19.84
C GLU A 90 57.87 9.49 20.40
N ILE A 91 58.45 8.65 21.27
CA ILE A 91 57.68 7.61 22.00
C ILE A 91 56.55 8.24 22.81
N LEU A 92 56.82 9.33 23.54
CA LEU A 92 55.81 10.00 24.35
C LEU A 92 54.69 10.61 23.50
N LYS A 93 55.03 11.15 22.32
CA LYS A 93 54.06 11.65 21.34
C LYS A 93 53.21 10.54 20.73
N MET A 94 53.81 9.40 20.38
CA MET A 94 53.10 8.22 19.92
C MET A 94 52.15 7.65 20.98
N GLN A 95 52.60 7.56 22.24
CA GLN A 95 51.76 7.12 23.36
C GLN A 95 50.53 8.02 23.54
N LYS A 96 50.72 9.35 23.52
CA LYS A 96 49.61 10.31 23.59
C LYS A 96 48.63 10.11 22.44
N ARG A 97 49.13 9.91 21.22
CA ARG A 97 48.30 9.68 20.03
C ARG A 97 47.52 8.36 20.14
N LEU A 98 48.15 7.31 20.65
CA LEU A 98 47.52 6.02 20.85
C LEU A 98 46.37 6.10 21.86
N ILE A 99 46.59 6.76 23.01
CA ILE A 99 45.54 6.98 24.03
C ILE A 99 44.35 7.77 23.45
N MET A 100 44.62 8.80 22.63
CA MET A 100 43.57 9.57 21.98
C MET A 100 42.76 8.72 20.99
N LEU A 101 43.45 7.91 20.17
CA LEU A 101 42.80 7.00 19.22
C LEU A 101 41.99 5.90 19.93
N GLU A 102 42.48 5.37 21.05
CA GLU A 102 41.72 4.41 21.88
C GLU A 102 40.44 5.04 22.40
N LYS A 103 40.52 6.27 22.91
CA LYS A 103 39.35 7.01 23.39
C LYS A 103 38.34 7.27 22.27
N GLU A 104 38.80 7.67 21.09
CA GLU A 104 37.95 7.86 19.92
C GLU A 104 37.29 6.55 19.47
N ASN A 105 38.03 5.43 19.50
CA ASN A 105 37.51 4.11 19.17
C ASN A 105 36.39 3.68 20.12
N GLU A 106 36.57 3.88 21.43
CA GLU A 106 35.52 3.58 22.42
C GLU A 106 34.26 4.44 22.21
N ILE A 107 34.42 5.73 21.87
CA ILE A 107 33.28 6.59 21.51
C ILE A 107 32.56 6.07 20.27
N LEU A 108 33.31 5.64 19.25
CA LEU A 108 32.73 5.08 18.03
C LEU A 108 31.99 3.76 18.29
N LYS A 109 32.54 2.86 19.11
CA LYS A 109 31.85 1.63 19.53
C LYS A 109 30.52 1.93 20.22
N SER A 110 30.52 2.91 21.14
CA SER A 110 29.29 3.34 21.82
C SER A 110 28.26 3.89 20.82
N ARG A 111 28.69 4.71 19.85
CA ARG A 111 27.81 5.23 18.79
C ARG A 111 27.25 4.12 17.90
N VAL A 112 28.06 3.13 17.53
CA VAL A 112 27.61 1.97 16.74
C VAL A 112 26.55 1.19 17.50
N SER A 113 26.77 0.92 18.79
CA SER A 113 25.80 0.23 19.63
C SER A 113 24.48 1.01 19.73
N TYR A 114 24.53 2.33 19.93
CA TYR A 114 23.33 3.17 19.93
C TYR A 114 22.56 3.11 18.61
N LEU A 115 23.28 3.19 17.47
CA LEU A 115 22.67 3.09 16.15
C LEU A 115 22.03 1.71 15.91
N GLN A 116 22.66 0.63 16.40
CA GLN A 116 22.08 -0.71 16.34
C GLN A 116 20.75 -0.78 17.11
N SER A 117 20.69 -0.23 18.31
CA SER A 117 19.43 -0.17 19.08
C SER A 117 18.34 0.65 18.35
N LEU A 118 18.70 1.75 17.68
CA LEU A 118 17.74 2.49 16.86
C LEU A 118 17.20 1.68 15.68
N VAL A 119 18.06 0.89 15.02
CA VAL A 119 17.64 -0.01 13.93
C VAL A 119 16.65 -1.07 14.44
N GLU A 120 16.91 -1.65 15.62
CA GLU A 120 15.99 -2.60 16.24
C GLU A 120 14.61 -1.99 16.52
N ILE A 121 14.59 -0.77 17.06
CA ILE A 121 13.33 -0.02 17.30
C ILE A 121 12.59 0.24 16.00
N ILE A 122 13.27 0.71 14.96
CA ILE A 122 12.66 0.96 13.65
C ILE A 122 12.10 -0.32 13.05
N ASN A 123 12.81 -1.45 13.16
CA ASN A 123 12.31 -2.74 12.70
C ASN A 123 11.05 -3.17 13.46
N SER A 124 11.02 -2.99 14.78
CA SER A 124 9.83 -3.28 15.58
C SER A 124 8.63 -2.43 15.15
N ILE A 125 8.85 -1.13 14.88
CA ILE A 125 7.80 -0.22 14.40
C ILE A 125 7.29 -0.68 13.03
N ASN A 126 8.20 -1.05 12.12
CA ASN A 126 7.81 -1.54 10.79
C ASN A 126 6.91 -2.78 10.89
N VAL A 127 7.24 -3.74 11.76
CA VAL A 127 6.41 -4.95 11.96
C VAL A 127 5.01 -4.58 12.46
N ASP A 128 4.88 -3.73 13.48
CA ASP A 128 3.57 -3.27 13.98
C ASP A 128 2.75 -2.56 12.88
N LEU A 129 3.40 -1.72 12.07
CA LEU A 129 2.74 -1.06 10.95
C LEU A 129 2.27 -2.05 9.88
N TYR A 130 3.07 -3.06 9.54
CA TYR A 130 2.66 -4.11 8.60
C TYR A 130 1.44 -4.88 9.10
N ASP A 131 1.42 -5.25 10.37
CA ASP A 131 0.27 -5.96 10.96
C ASP A 131 -0.99 -5.10 10.94
N ARG A 132 -0.88 -3.80 11.26
CA ARG A 132 -2.02 -2.87 11.18
C ARG A 132 -2.54 -2.71 9.76
N ILE A 133 -1.64 -2.61 8.77
CA ILE A 133 -2.03 -2.52 7.35
C ILE A 133 -2.78 -3.79 6.93
N ARG A 134 -2.34 -4.97 7.35
CA ARG A 134 -3.03 -6.23 7.07
C ARG A 134 -4.46 -6.21 7.63
N VAL A 135 -4.62 -5.87 8.90
CA VAL A 135 -5.94 -5.81 9.56
C VAL A 135 -6.87 -4.82 8.87
N LEU A 136 -6.36 -3.63 8.52
CA LEU A 136 -7.15 -2.62 7.80
C LEU A 136 -7.56 -3.10 6.41
N THR A 137 -6.68 -3.82 5.72
CA THR A 137 -6.97 -4.39 4.39
C THR A 137 -8.09 -5.43 4.47
N GLU A 138 -8.00 -6.37 5.43
CA GLU A 138 -9.04 -7.38 5.67
C GLU A 138 -10.38 -6.73 6.04
N THR A 139 -10.35 -5.73 6.93
CA THR A 139 -11.55 -4.98 7.33
C THR A 139 -12.20 -4.30 6.13
N ASN A 140 -11.40 -3.65 5.27
CA ASN A 140 -11.91 -2.96 4.08
C ASN A 140 -12.52 -3.95 3.07
N MET A 141 -11.91 -5.14 2.90
CA MET A 141 -12.48 -6.18 2.05
C MET A 141 -13.84 -6.68 2.57
N ASN A 142 -13.98 -6.86 3.89
CA ASN A 142 -15.25 -7.28 4.49
C ASN A 142 -16.32 -6.20 4.34
N LEU A 143 -15.99 -4.94 4.62
CA LEU A 143 -16.90 -3.81 4.42
C LEU A 143 -17.33 -3.66 2.95
N SER A 144 -16.42 -3.90 2.00
CA SER A 144 -16.77 -3.89 0.58
C SER A 144 -17.79 -4.97 0.23
N LYS A 145 -17.66 -6.18 0.79
CA LYS A 145 -18.63 -7.25 0.58
C LYS A 145 -19.99 -6.92 1.19
N GLU A 146 -20.01 -6.38 2.41
CA GLU A 146 -21.24 -5.93 3.08
C GLU A 146 -21.95 -4.85 2.27
N LEU A 147 -21.19 -3.89 1.71
CA LEU A 147 -21.74 -2.85 0.86
C LEU A 147 -22.41 -3.42 -0.40
N ASP A 148 -21.80 -4.42 -1.04
CA ASP A 148 -22.37 -5.02 -2.24
C ASP A 148 -23.63 -5.84 -1.94
N LEU A 149 -23.67 -6.54 -0.80
CA LEU A 149 -24.90 -7.18 -0.31
C LEU A 149 -26.01 -6.16 -0.07
N ALA A 150 -25.71 -5.06 0.64
CA ALA A 150 -26.68 -4.01 0.92
C ALA A 150 -27.22 -3.35 -0.37
N LYS A 151 -26.37 -3.14 -1.39
CA LYS A 151 -26.83 -2.68 -2.70
C LYS A 151 -27.78 -3.66 -3.37
N SER A 152 -27.48 -4.96 -3.31
CA SER A 152 -28.34 -6.01 -3.87
C SER A 152 -29.71 -6.03 -3.19
N ASP A 153 -29.73 -5.95 -1.85
CA ASP A 153 -30.96 -5.90 -1.07
C ASP A 153 -31.79 -4.67 -1.39
N LEU A 154 -31.15 -3.51 -1.56
CA LEU A 154 -31.85 -2.27 -1.94
C LEU A 154 -32.46 -2.39 -3.34
N GLN A 155 -31.76 -2.99 -4.30
CA GLN A 155 -32.30 -3.26 -5.63
C GLN A 155 -33.51 -4.22 -5.58
N ASN A 156 -33.45 -5.26 -4.77
CA ASN A 156 -34.56 -6.20 -4.59
C ASN A 156 -35.77 -5.51 -3.95
N CYS A 157 -35.54 -4.69 -2.91
CA CYS A 157 -36.59 -3.89 -2.27
C CYS A 157 -37.24 -2.93 -3.27
N SER A 158 -36.44 -2.25 -4.11
CA SER A 158 -36.95 -1.36 -5.16
C SER A 158 -37.84 -2.09 -6.18
N LYS A 159 -37.43 -3.29 -6.61
CA LYS A 159 -38.27 -4.13 -7.50
C LYS A 159 -39.58 -4.54 -6.84
N ASN A 160 -39.53 -4.97 -5.58
CA ASN A 160 -40.73 -5.36 -4.83
C ASN A 160 -41.69 -4.18 -4.64
N LEU A 161 -41.16 -2.99 -4.35
CA LEU A 161 -41.96 -1.76 -4.25
C LEU A 161 -42.66 -1.43 -5.58
N SER A 162 -41.95 -1.58 -6.70
CA SER A 162 -42.53 -1.37 -8.03
C SER A 162 -43.68 -2.34 -8.31
N LEU A 163 -43.49 -3.63 -7.98
CA LEU A 163 -44.53 -4.65 -8.15
C LEU A 163 -45.75 -4.36 -7.25
N MET A 164 -45.52 -3.95 -6.01
CA MET A 164 -46.59 -3.61 -5.08
C MET A 164 -47.39 -2.39 -5.54
N ASN A 165 -46.72 -1.37 -6.10
CA ASN A 165 -47.40 -0.23 -6.73
C ASN A 165 -48.26 -0.65 -7.92
N GLN A 166 -47.76 -1.56 -8.77
CA GLN A 166 -48.55 -2.08 -9.90
C GLN A 166 -49.80 -2.82 -9.42
N MET A 167 -49.66 -3.69 -8.41
CA MET A 167 -50.79 -4.39 -7.80
C MET A 167 -51.81 -3.42 -7.22
N MET A 168 -51.35 -2.33 -6.59
CA MET A 168 -52.25 -1.32 -6.00
C MET A 168 -53.03 -0.56 -7.07
N ILE A 169 -52.39 -0.20 -8.19
CA ILE A 169 -53.06 0.41 -9.35
C ILE A 169 -54.12 -0.54 -9.94
N GLU A 170 -53.80 -1.83 -10.07
CA GLU A 170 -54.74 -2.82 -10.59
C GLU A 170 -55.94 -3.00 -9.65
N LEU A 171 -55.69 -3.10 -8.35
CA LEU A 171 -56.75 -3.17 -7.34
C LEU A 171 -57.64 -1.92 -7.37
N GLN A 172 -57.04 -0.73 -7.46
CA GLN A 172 -57.80 0.52 -7.54
C GLN A 172 -58.69 0.57 -8.79
N LYS A 173 -58.20 0.06 -9.92
CA LYS A 173 -59.00 -0.08 -11.15
C LYS A 173 -60.18 -1.04 -10.93
N ARG A 174 -59.93 -2.22 -10.35
CA ARG A 174 -60.99 -3.21 -10.06
C ARG A 174 -62.06 -2.64 -9.13
N VAL A 175 -61.66 -1.89 -8.10
CA VAL A 175 -62.60 -1.20 -7.21
C VAL A 175 -63.45 -0.20 -7.98
N SER A 176 -62.84 0.63 -8.83
CA SER A 176 -63.59 1.60 -9.65
C SER A 176 -64.57 0.92 -10.61
N ASP A 177 -64.19 -0.22 -11.21
CA ASP A 177 -65.06 -0.98 -12.09
C ASP A 177 -66.24 -1.61 -11.32
N LEU A 178 -65.99 -2.11 -10.11
CA LEU A 178 -67.04 -2.62 -9.21
C LEU A 178 -67.99 -1.51 -8.76
N GLU A 179 -67.50 -0.33 -8.42
CA GLU A 179 -68.33 0.83 -8.06
C GLU A 179 -69.25 1.23 -9.22
N LYS A 180 -68.73 1.28 -10.45
CA LYS A 180 -69.54 1.55 -11.66
C LYS A 180 -70.61 0.48 -11.86
N MET A 181 -70.25 -0.79 -11.71
CA MET A 181 -71.20 -1.90 -11.85
C MET A 181 -72.29 -1.83 -10.79
N ASN A 182 -71.93 -1.49 -9.55
CA ASN A 182 -72.89 -1.34 -8.46
C ASN A 182 -73.86 -0.18 -8.71
N HIS A 183 -73.37 0.98 -9.19
CA HIS A 183 -74.24 2.08 -9.62
C HIS A 183 -75.16 1.69 -10.78
N GLY A 184 -74.65 0.97 -11.78
CA GLY A 184 -75.48 0.47 -12.89
C GLY A 184 -76.60 -0.47 -12.43
N LEU A 185 -76.29 -1.40 -11.51
CA LEU A 185 -77.28 -2.29 -10.91
C LEU A 185 -78.31 -1.53 -10.07
N GLU A 186 -77.90 -0.48 -9.37
CA GLU A 186 -78.81 0.37 -8.59
C GLU A 186 -79.79 1.13 -9.52
N ASP A 187 -79.31 1.63 -10.65
CA ASP A 187 -80.14 2.27 -11.68
C ASP A 187 -81.14 1.28 -12.31
N GLU A 188 -80.68 0.08 -12.69
CA GLU A 188 -81.55 -0.98 -13.22
C GLU A 188 -82.62 -1.40 -12.21
N LEU A 189 -82.24 -1.55 -10.93
CA LEU A 189 -83.18 -1.87 -9.86
C LEU A 189 -84.24 -0.78 -9.68
N ASN A 190 -83.83 0.49 -9.76
CA ASN A 190 -84.75 1.63 -9.66
C ASN A 190 -85.72 1.67 -10.85
N GLN A 191 -85.25 1.43 -12.08
CA GLN A 191 -86.10 1.31 -13.26
C GLN A 191 -87.10 0.15 -13.15
N ALA A 192 -86.64 -1.03 -12.72
CA ALA A 192 -87.51 -2.19 -12.52
C ALA A 192 -88.60 -1.93 -11.47
N LYS A 193 -88.25 -1.24 -10.38
CA LYS A 193 -89.20 -0.84 -9.32
C LYS A 193 -90.26 0.13 -9.85
N GLU A 194 -89.85 1.10 -10.67
CA GLU A 194 -90.78 2.03 -11.31
C GLU A 194 -91.72 1.33 -12.31
N PHE A 195 -91.18 0.41 -13.12
CA PHE A 195 -91.98 -0.41 -14.04
C PHE A 195 -93.00 -1.27 -13.28
N LEU A 196 -92.60 -1.92 -12.18
CA LEU A 196 -93.49 -2.68 -11.31
C LEU A 196 -94.61 -1.81 -10.72
N LYS A 197 -94.27 -0.59 -10.25
CA LYS A 197 -95.26 0.36 -9.74
C LYS A 197 -96.27 0.76 -10.81
N ASN A 198 -95.81 1.05 -12.03
CA ASN A 198 -96.68 1.36 -13.16
C ASN A 198 -97.56 0.17 -13.54
N SER A 199 -97.01 -1.04 -13.59
CA SER A 199 -97.76 -2.27 -13.86
C SER A 199 -98.84 -2.54 -12.81
N MET A 200 -98.52 -2.35 -11.52
CA MET A 200 -99.47 -2.47 -10.43
C MET A 200 -100.61 -1.45 -10.58
N PHE A 201 -100.29 -0.20 -10.92
CA PHE A 201 -101.28 0.84 -11.22
C PHE A 201 -102.19 0.47 -12.40
N TYR A 202 -101.61 -0.02 -13.52
CA TYR A 202 -102.40 -0.48 -14.67
C TYR A 202 -103.28 -1.68 -14.32
N SER A 203 -102.79 -2.62 -13.52
CA SER A 203 -103.57 -3.76 -13.03
C SER A 203 -104.75 -3.31 -12.17
N GLU A 204 -104.55 -2.34 -11.27
CA GLU A 204 -105.64 -1.76 -10.46
C GLU A 204 -106.66 -1.02 -11.33
N LEU A 205 -106.20 -0.21 -12.30
CA LEU A 205 -107.06 0.45 -13.27
C LEU A 205 -107.88 -0.56 -14.07
N PHE A 206 -107.25 -1.61 -14.60
CA PHE A 206 -107.92 -2.66 -15.36
C PHE A 206 -108.97 -3.38 -14.50
N LYS A 207 -108.63 -3.71 -13.25
CA LYS A 207 -109.58 -4.31 -12.29
C LYS A 207 -110.79 -3.40 -12.07
N ASN A 208 -110.57 -2.10 -11.87
CA ASN A 208 -111.66 -1.15 -11.65
C ASN A 208 -112.53 -0.94 -12.90
N ILE A 209 -111.92 -0.83 -14.09
CA ILE A 209 -112.63 -0.68 -15.37
C ILE A 209 -113.42 -1.95 -15.71
N SER A 210 -112.83 -3.14 -15.50
CA SER A 210 -113.53 -4.40 -15.75
C SER A 210 -114.73 -4.58 -14.80
N LEU A 211 -114.58 -4.24 -13.51
CA LEU A 211 -115.70 -4.21 -12.57
C LEU A 211 -116.79 -3.22 -12.99
N LEU A 212 -116.41 -2.03 -13.47
CA LEU A 212 -117.35 -1.03 -14.00
C LEU A 212 -118.09 -1.55 -15.24
N LEU A 213 -117.38 -2.16 -16.19
CA LEU A 213 -117.97 -2.75 -17.40
C LEU A 213 -118.93 -3.88 -17.07
N ILE A 214 -118.57 -4.76 -16.13
CA ILE A 214 -119.47 -5.82 -15.63
C ILE A 214 -120.70 -5.19 -14.98
N ALA A 215 -120.54 -4.17 -14.13
CA ALA A 215 -121.67 -3.48 -13.50
C ALA A 215 -122.59 -2.82 -14.53
N LEU A 216 -122.03 -2.19 -15.58
CA LEU A 216 -122.80 -1.60 -16.68
C LEU A 216 -123.53 -2.66 -17.51
N LEU A 217 -122.87 -3.78 -17.84
CA LEU A 217 -123.49 -4.90 -18.56
C LEU A 217 -124.64 -5.50 -17.76
N VAL A 218 -124.43 -5.78 -16.47
CA VAL A 218 -125.48 -6.28 -15.56
C VAL A 218 -126.61 -5.27 -15.44
N GLY A 219 -126.30 -3.98 -15.32
CA GLY A 219 -127.28 -2.89 -15.29
C GLY A 219 -128.09 -2.80 -16.58
N MET A 220 -127.46 -2.91 -17.76
CA MET A 220 -128.13 -2.96 -19.05
C MET A 220 -129.02 -4.20 -19.19
N LEU A 221 -128.55 -5.37 -18.75
CA LEU A 221 -129.34 -6.62 -18.76
C LEU A 221 -130.58 -6.51 -17.87
N LEU A 222 -130.44 -5.99 -16.65
CA LEU A 222 -131.55 -5.74 -15.75
C LEU A 222 -132.54 -4.73 -16.32
N ALA A 223 -132.06 -3.66 -16.97
CA ALA A 223 -132.91 -2.69 -17.66
C ALA A 223 -133.67 -3.31 -18.86
N PHE A 224 -133.04 -4.23 -19.59
CA PHE A 224 -133.67 -4.97 -20.69
C PHE A 224 -134.76 -5.93 -20.18
N ILE A 225 -134.48 -6.68 -19.10
CA ILE A 225 -135.45 -7.58 -18.45
C ILE A 225 -136.65 -6.82 -17.91
N ARG A 226 -136.47 -5.58 -17.42
CA ARG A 226 -137.58 -4.75 -16.91
C ARG A 226 -138.50 -4.17 -18.01
N ARG A 227 -138.05 -4.17 -19.27
CA ARG A 227 -138.77 -3.56 -20.40
C ARG A 227 -139.62 -4.56 -21.20
N TYR A 228 -139.49 -5.85 -20.90
CA TYR A 228 -140.34 -6.95 -21.38
C TYR A 228 -141.21 -7.47 -20.23
#